data_AF-A0A0Q9YLG2-F1
#
_entry.id   AF-A0A0Q9YLG2-F1
#
_cell.length_a   1.000
_cell.length_b   1.000
_cell.length_c   1.000
_cell.angle_alpha   90.00
_cell.angle_beta   90.00
_cell.angle_gamma   90.00
#
_symmetry.space_group_name_H-M   'P 1'
#
loop_
_entity.id
_entity.type
_entity.pdbx_description
1 polymer ?
#
loop_
_entity_poly.entity_id
_entity_poly.type
_entity_poly.pdbx_seq_one_letter_code
_entity_poly.pdbx_strand_id
1 'polypeptide(L)'
;MSDSQTSALIDIKQVNNLKELFNEGFGSFLETFYLDFEKKEQDLLNALNNNQMDTVGRIAHSIKGSSLNMGASGLAIICESIEEAINQGNLEKTKEAFTQLHQTYPKIKDEFNKISSIH
;
A
#
# COMPACT_ATOMS: atom_id res chain seq x y z
N MET A 1 -23.90 6.09 2.14
CA MET A 1 -23.11 5.99 0.88
C MET A 1 -21.67 5.54 1.18
N SER A 2 -21.45 4.62 2.12
CA SER A 2 -20.11 4.32 2.67
C SER A 2 -19.51 2.99 2.20
N ASP A 3 -20.33 2.04 1.75
CA ASP A 3 -19.89 0.64 1.61
C ASP A 3 -19.30 0.33 0.22
N SER A 4 -19.48 1.23 -0.75
CA SER A 4 -19.05 0.99 -2.14
C SER A 4 -17.61 1.39 -2.46
N GLN A 5 -16.92 2.14 -1.58
CA GLN A 5 -15.53 2.56 -1.82
C GLN A 5 -14.48 1.62 -1.23
N THR A 6 -14.80 0.87 -0.16
CA THR A 6 -13.85 -0.04 0.51
C THR A 6 -13.57 -1.30 -0.31
N SER A 7 -14.57 -1.81 -1.05
CA SER A 7 -14.43 -3.01 -1.90
C SER A 7 -13.44 -2.85 -3.06
N ALA A 8 -13.06 -1.62 -3.44
CA ALA A 8 -12.09 -1.37 -4.52
C ALA A 8 -10.63 -1.33 -4.03
N LEU A 9 -10.40 -1.30 -2.71
CA LEU A 9 -9.07 -1.13 -2.14
C LEU A 9 -8.33 -2.45 -1.94
N ILE A 10 -9.06 -3.59 -1.90
CA ILE A 10 -8.51 -4.90 -1.61
C ILE A 10 -8.94 -5.92 -2.67
N ASP A 11 -7.98 -6.66 -3.21
CA ASP A 11 -8.23 -7.88 -3.94
C ASP A 11 -8.49 -9.04 -2.96
N ILE A 12 -9.77 -9.24 -2.64
CA ILE A 12 -10.22 -10.28 -1.71
C ILE A 12 -9.82 -11.67 -2.21
N LYS A 13 -9.77 -11.92 -3.53
CA LYS A 13 -9.38 -13.23 -4.06
C LYS A 13 -7.91 -13.49 -3.75
N GLN A 14 -7.04 -12.51 -3.99
CA GLN A 14 -5.62 -12.64 -3.67
C GLN A 14 -5.39 -12.83 -2.16
N VAL A 15 -6.08 -12.06 -1.32
CA VAL A 15 -5.99 -12.19 0.13
C VAL A 15 -6.45 -13.57 0.61
N ASN A 16 -7.58 -14.08 0.12
CA ASN A 16 -8.07 -15.41 0.48
C ASN A 16 -7.11 -16.51 0.03
N ASN A 17 -6.55 -16.42 -1.18
CA ASN A 17 -5.55 -17.39 -1.65
C ASN A 17 -4.31 -17.41 -0.75
N LEU A 18 -3.83 -16.24 -0.29
CA LEU A 18 -2.72 -16.16 0.66
C LEU A 18 -3.11 -16.73 2.02
N LYS A 19 -4.30 -16.42 2.51
CA LYS A 19 -4.81 -16.96 3.77
C LYS A 19 -4.88 -18.48 3.74
N GLU A 20 -5.36 -19.08 2.65
CA GLU A 20 -5.37 -20.54 2.47
C GLU A 20 -3.95 -21.12 2.39
N LEU A 21 -3.03 -20.45 1.70
CA LEU A 21 -1.64 -20.90 1.55
C LEU A 21 -0.88 -20.90 2.88
N PHE A 22 -1.05 -19.84 3.68
CA PHE A 22 -0.31 -19.66 4.93
C PHE A 22 -1.06 -20.17 6.17
N ASN A 23 -2.38 -20.41 6.07
CA ASN A 23 -3.27 -20.86 7.15
C ASN A 23 -3.01 -20.10 8.47
N GLU A 24 -2.54 -20.78 9.52
CA GLU A 24 -2.21 -20.20 10.83
C GLU A 24 -1.08 -19.15 10.77
N GLY A 25 -0.21 -19.21 9.76
CA GLY A 25 0.90 -18.28 9.55
C GLY A 25 0.51 -16.97 8.84
N PHE A 26 -0.75 -16.82 8.41
CA PHE A 26 -1.19 -15.62 7.68
C PHE A 26 -1.04 -14.34 8.51
N GLY A 27 -1.28 -14.39 9.83
CA GLY A 27 -1.12 -13.25 10.73
C GLY A 27 0.33 -12.72 10.76
N SER A 28 1.32 -13.61 10.94
CA SER A 28 2.74 -13.23 10.94
C SER A 28 3.21 -12.69 9.57
N PHE A 29 2.59 -13.19 8.49
CA PHE A 29 2.84 -12.68 7.15
C PHE A 29 2.33 -11.24 6.98
N LEU A 30 1.13 -10.94 7.51
CA LEU A 30 0.60 -9.56 7.56
C LEU A 30 1.48 -8.64 8.41
N GLU A 31 1.94 -9.08 9.58
CA GLU A 31 2.85 -8.30 10.43
C GLU A 31 4.14 -7.92 9.69
N THR A 32 4.71 -8.86 8.94
CA THR A 32 5.91 -8.60 8.13
C THR A 32 5.65 -7.54 7.06
N PHE A 33 4.49 -7.62 6.39
CA PHE A 33 4.07 -6.62 5.42
C PHE A 33 3.89 -5.23 6.05
N TYR A 34 3.25 -5.15 7.22
CA TYR A 34 3.03 -3.88 7.91
C TYR A 34 4.35 -3.20 8.31
N LEU A 35 5.28 -3.96 8.88
CA LEU A 35 6.59 -3.43 9.29
C LEU A 35 7.40 -2.94 8.07
N ASP A 36 7.38 -3.69 6.98
CA ASP A 36 8.06 -3.32 5.73
C ASP A 36 7.42 -2.08 5.09
N PHE A 37 6.08 -2.01 5.06
CA PHE A 37 5.35 -0.86 4.54
C PHE A 37 5.64 0.41 5.35
N GLU A 38 5.49 0.35 6.68
CA GLU A 38 5.68 1.51 7.56
C GLU A 38 7.11 2.07 7.45
N LYS A 39 8.12 1.19 7.32
CA LYS A 39 9.50 1.60 7.05
C LYS A 39 9.62 2.33 5.71
N LYS A 40 9.08 1.74 4.64
CA LYS A 40 9.17 2.32 3.29
C LYS A 40 8.40 3.63 3.17
N GLU A 41 7.26 3.75 3.85
CA GLU A 41 6.49 5.00 3.90
C GLU A 41 7.32 6.14 4.52
N GLN A 42 8.03 5.86 5.62
CA GLN A 42 8.93 6.83 6.24
C GLN A 42 10.11 7.19 5.33
N ASP A 43 10.73 6.20 4.69
CA ASP A 43 11.82 6.44 3.73
C ASP A 43 11.35 7.28 2.53
N LEU A 44 10.12 7.04 2.05
CA LEU A 44 9.50 7.79 0.96
C LEU A 44 9.20 9.24 1.36
N LEU A 45 8.68 9.47 2.58
CA LEU A 45 8.50 10.82 3.14
C LEU A 45 9.84 11.57 3.23
N ASN A 46 10.87 10.91 3.72
CA ASN A 46 12.21 11.49 3.81
C ASN A 46 12.76 11.85 2.42
N ALA A 47 12.60 10.98 1.43
CA ALA A 47 13.00 11.25 0.04
C ALA A 47 12.22 12.43 -0.57
N LEU A 48 10.91 12.51 -0.30
CA LEU A 48 10.06 13.63 -0.73
C LEU A 48 10.53 14.97 -0.13
N ASN A 49 10.80 15.00 1.17
CA ASN A 49 11.24 16.22 1.87
C ASN A 49 12.62 16.70 1.39
N ASN A 50 13.47 15.78 0.93
CA ASN A 50 14.79 16.08 0.38
C ASN A 50 14.81 16.26 -1.14
N ASN A 51 13.64 16.32 -1.79
CA ASN A 51 13.48 16.43 -3.25
C ASN A 51 14.20 15.33 -4.06
N GLN A 52 14.36 14.12 -3.50
CA GLN A 52 15.05 13.01 -4.14
C GLN A 52 14.10 12.17 -5.00
N MET A 53 13.60 12.73 -6.11
CA MET A 53 12.50 12.14 -6.89
C MET A 53 12.79 10.73 -7.42
N ASP A 54 14.02 10.44 -7.85
CA ASP A 54 14.39 9.09 -8.27
C ASP A 54 14.26 8.07 -7.13
N THR A 55 14.60 8.48 -5.90
CA THR A 55 14.44 7.66 -4.70
C THR A 55 12.97 7.47 -4.35
N VAL A 56 12.15 8.52 -4.44
CA VAL A 56 10.69 8.43 -4.25
C VAL A 56 10.10 7.39 -5.22
N GLY A 57 10.47 7.46 -6.50
CA GLY A 57 9.97 6.54 -7.52
C GLY A 57 10.35 5.08 -7.24
N ARG A 58 11.61 4.82 -6.85
CA ARG A 58 12.05 3.46 -6.49
C ARG A 58 11.31 2.89 -5.26
N ILE A 59 11.08 3.72 -4.25
CA ILE A 59 10.37 3.28 -3.04
C ILE A 59 8.90 3.03 -3.36
N ALA A 60 8.24 3.92 -4.11
CA ALA A 60 6.87 3.74 -4.57
C ALA A 60 6.72 2.45 -5.38
N HIS A 61 7.66 2.15 -6.27
CA HIS A 61 7.69 0.90 -7.03
C HIS A 61 7.77 -0.34 -6.13
N SER A 62 8.62 -0.28 -5.10
CA SER A 62 8.74 -1.38 -4.14
C SER A 62 7.45 -1.59 -3.34
N ILE A 63 6.83 -0.50 -2.85
CA ILE A 63 5.54 -0.55 -2.15
C ILE A 63 4.44 -1.09 -3.08
N LYS A 64 4.42 -0.69 -4.36
CA LYS A 64 3.47 -1.21 -5.35
C LYS A 64 3.56 -2.73 -5.47
N GLY A 65 4.78 -3.25 -5.65
CA GLY A 65 5.01 -4.68 -5.79
C GLY A 65 4.58 -5.47 -4.55
N SER A 66 4.96 -5.03 -3.35
CA SER A 66 4.53 -5.70 -2.12
C SER A 66 3.03 -5.60 -1.91
N SER A 67 2.42 -4.46 -2.22
CA SER A 67 0.97 -4.24 -2.11
C SER A 67 0.18 -5.15 -3.05
N LEU A 68 0.59 -5.28 -4.32
CA LEU A 68 -0.03 -6.21 -5.27
C LEU A 68 0.07 -7.65 -4.80
N ASN A 69 1.24 -8.07 -4.33
CA ASN A 69 1.44 -9.41 -3.79
C ASN A 69 0.51 -9.69 -2.61
N MET A 70 0.23 -8.68 -1.78
CA MET A 70 -0.67 -8.81 -0.64
C MET A 70 -2.15 -8.65 -0.95
N GLY A 71 -2.51 -8.27 -2.18
CA GLY A 71 -3.88 -7.90 -2.53
C GLY A 71 -4.31 -6.51 -2.01
N ALA A 72 -3.38 -5.65 -1.59
CA ALA A 72 -3.64 -4.25 -1.21
C ALA A 72 -3.72 -3.34 -2.44
N SER A 73 -4.66 -3.62 -3.35
CA SER A 73 -4.80 -2.95 -4.66
C SER A 73 -4.87 -1.42 -4.57
N GLY A 74 -5.51 -0.87 -3.52
CA GLY A 74 -5.59 0.57 -3.31
C GLY A 74 -4.22 1.23 -3.12
N LEU A 75 -3.31 0.59 -2.36
CA LEU A 75 -1.96 1.11 -2.16
C LEU A 75 -1.13 1.00 -3.43
N ALA A 76 -1.32 -0.06 -4.21
CA ALA A 76 -0.66 -0.26 -5.48
C ALA A 76 -1.04 0.83 -6.51
N ILE A 77 -2.34 1.15 -6.63
CA ILE A 77 -2.85 2.20 -7.53
C ILE A 77 -2.31 3.57 -7.14
N ILE A 78 -2.24 3.87 -5.83
CA ILE A 78 -1.69 5.15 -5.37
C ILE A 78 -0.17 5.23 -5.66
N CYS A 79 0.56 4.13 -5.47
CA CYS A 79 1.99 4.08 -5.80
C CYS A 79 2.24 4.25 -7.30
N GLU A 80 1.38 3.70 -8.16
CA GLU A 80 1.40 3.99 -9.60
C GLU A 80 1.15 5.48 -9.88
N SER A 81 0.22 6.12 -9.18
CA SER A 81 -0.01 7.57 -9.29
C SER A 81 1.20 8.40 -8.85
N ILE A 82 1.96 7.95 -7.84
CA ILE A 82 3.23 8.55 -7.43
C ILE A 82 4.27 8.42 -8.55
N GLU A 83 4.44 7.23 -9.14
CA GLU A 83 5.36 6.99 -10.25
C GLU A 83 5.02 7.88 -11.46
N GLU A 84 3.74 7.98 -11.83
CA GLU A 84 3.27 8.83 -12.93
C GLU A 84 3.52 10.32 -12.67
N ALA A 85 3.24 10.81 -11.45
CA ALA A 85 3.47 12.20 -11.08
C ALA A 85 4.97 12.56 -11.13
N ILE A 86 5.85 11.63 -10.72
CA ILE A 86 7.31 11.80 -10.84
C ILE A 86 7.72 11.87 -12.30
N ASN A 87 7.22 10.98 -13.15
CA ASN A 87 7.51 10.97 -14.59
C ASN A 87 7.07 12.27 -15.28
N GLN A 88 6.02 12.92 -14.76
CA GLN A 88 5.53 14.22 -15.22
C GLN A 88 6.27 15.42 -14.58
N GLY A 89 7.19 15.20 -13.64
CA GLY A 89 7.86 16.26 -12.88
C GLY A 89 6.92 17.05 -11.97
N ASN A 90 5.75 16.50 -11.60
CA ASN A 90 4.72 17.21 -10.85
C ASN A 90 4.82 16.91 -9.35
N LEU A 91 5.64 17.70 -8.64
CA LEU A 91 5.86 17.55 -7.20
C LEU A 91 4.59 17.70 -6.35
N GLU A 92 3.66 18.59 -6.76
CA GLU A 92 2.41 18.79 -6.04
C GLU A 92 1.55 17.52 -6.06
N LYS A 93 1.34 16.95 -7.25
CA LYS A 93 0.64 15.66 -7.40
C LYS A 93 1.34 14.52 -6.66
N THR A 94 2.67 14.49 -6.65
CA THR A 94 3.41 13.47 -5.88
C THR A 94 3.12 13.58 -4.38
N LYS A 95 3.04 14.80 -3.83
CA LYS A 95 2.71 15.05 -2.42
C LYS A 95 1.24 14.73 -2.11
N GLU A 96 0.33 15.06 -3.01
CA GLU A 96 -1.09 14.68 -2.90
C GLU A 96 -1.25 13.16 -2.87
N ALA A 97 -0.63 12.44 -3.82
CA ALA A 97 -0.67 10.99 -3.87
C ALA A 97 -0.01 10.34 -2.65
N PHE A 98 1.09 10.89 -2.14
CA PHE A 98 1.67 10.45 -0.87
C PHE A 98 0.70 10.63 0.31
N THR A 99 -0.01 11.75 0.37
CA THR A 99 -1.01 12.00 1.42
C THR A 99 -2.15 10.98 1.34
N GLN A 100 -2.59 10.63 0.12
CA GLN A 100 -3.58 9.58 -0.09
C GLN A 100 -3.05 8.20 0.33
N LEU A 101 -1.77 7.90 0.07
CA LEU A 101 -1.12 6.64 0.48
C LEU A 101 -1.21 6.50 2.00
N HIS A 102 -0.78 7.55 2.71
CA HIS A 102 -0.80 7.61 4.17
C HIS A 102 -2.21 7.45 4.77
N GLN A 103 -3.21 8.08 4.16
CA GLN A 103 -4.61 7.97 4.62
C GLN A 103 -5.27 6.63 4.27
N THR A 104 -4.76 5.94 3.25
CA THR A 104 -5.34 4.67 2.77
C THR A 104 -4.79 3.48 3.54
N TYR A 105 -3.52 3.53 3.96
CA TYR A 105 -2.87 2.43 4.66
C TYR A 105 -3.64 1.95 5.92
N PRO A 106 -4.11 2.81 6.84
CA PRO A 106 -4.88 2.38 8.00
C PRO A 106 -6.16 1.63 7.62
N LYS A 107 -6.84 2.05 6.55
CA LYS A 107 -8.06 1.39 6.07
C LYS A 107 -7.77 -0.02 5.55
N ILE A 108 -6.66 -0.19 4.83
CA ILE A 108 -6.22 -1.51 4.36
C ILE A 108 -5.89 -2.42 5.54
N LYS A 109 -5.14 -1.89 6.52
CA LYS A 109 -4.75 -2.63 7.73
C LYS A 109 -5.98 -3.11 8.50
N ASP A 110 -6.98 -2.26 8.67
CA ASP A 110 -8.24 -2.61 9.34
C ASP A 110 -8.99 -3.72 8.59
N GLU A 111 -9.08 -3.65 7.27
CA GLU A 111 -9.76 -4.67 6.47
C GLU A 111 -8.99 -6.01 6.45
N PHE A 112 -7.66 -6.00 6.33
CA PHE A 112 -6.85 -7.21 6.45
C PHE A 112 -7.03 -7.88 7.81
N ASN A 113 -7.09 -7.11 8.90
CA ASN A 113 -7.33 -7.63 10.25
C ASN A 113 -8.74 -8.24 10.38
N LYS A 114 -9.76 -7.65 9.75
CA LYS A 114 -11.11 -8.23 9.69
C LYS A 114 -11.09 -9.58 8.97
N ILE A 115 -10.45 -9.65 7.80
CA ILE A 115 -10.34 -10.88 7.01
C ILE A 115 -9.56 -11.98 7.77
N SER A 116 -8.50 -11.60 8.48
CA SER A 116 -7.72 -12.52 9.32
C SER A 116 -8.51 -13.05 10.52
N SER A 117 -9.47 -12.29 11.04
CA SER A 117 -10.26 -12.67 12.23
C SER A 117 -11.46 -13.56 11.91
N ILE A 118 -11.90 -13.61 10.65
CA ILE A 118 -13.01 -14.47 10.21
C ILE A 118 -12.49 -15.92 10.16
N HIS A 119 -12.91 -16.76 11.11
CA HIS A 119 -12.70 -18.21 11.08
C HIS A 119 -13.69 -18.88 10.14
#